data_AF-A0A670Y9R5-F1
#
_entry.id   AF-A0A670Y9R5-F1
#
_cell.length_a   1.000
_cell.length_b   1.000
_cell.length_c   1.000
_cell.angle_alpha   90.00
_cell.angle_beta   90.00
_cell.angle_gamma   90.00
#
_symmetry.space_group_name_H-M   'P 1'
#
loop_
_entity.id
_entity.type
_entity.pdbx_description
1 polymer ?
#
loop_
_entity_poly.entity_id
_entity_poly.type
_entity_poly.pdbx_seq_one_letter_code
_entity_poly.pdbx_strand_id
1 'polypeptide(L)'
;MLYIRNLDYLPDGRSVVDTIGLKRFRVIRRGMKDGYCTADIEDLEDIKVKDEGEMRKLQELHNIVYNQACGWFQSLRNKFHSQILQYFGPMPEKEENLQETAEGPAWCWWLLAVLPVDPKYQLSVLSMRSLRERLIKIQAILTYFSRDQRPNN
;
A
#
# COMPACT_ATOMS: atom_id res chain seq x y z
N MET A 1 -8.24 8.64 -3.11
CA MET A 1 -8.21 10.07 -3.45
C MET A 1 -6.76 10.47 -3.59
N LEU A 2 -6.44 11.22 -4.65
CA LEU A 2 -5.10 11.74 -4.88
C LEU A 2 -5.10 13.25 -4.65
N TYR A 3 -4.02 13.78 -4.10
CA TYR A 3 -3.74 15.21 -4.01
C TYR A 3 -2.61 15.57 -4.96
N ILE A 4 -2.82 16.59 -5.78
CA ILE A 4 -1.82 17.09 -6.73
C ILE A 4 -0.83 17.96 -5.96
N ARG A 5 0.43 17.52 -5.91
CA ARG A 5 1.52 18.28 -5.30
C ARG A 5 2.14 19.27 -6.27
N ASN A 6 2.38 18.83 -7.50
CA ASN A 6 2.99 19.65 -8.54
C ASN A 6 2.38 19.35 -9.91
N LEU A 7 2.47 20.34 -10.80
CA LEU A 7 2.00 20.26 -12.17
C LEU A 7 3.00 20.95 -13.09
N ASP A 8 3.63 20.17 -13.97
CA ASP A 8 4.57 20.69 -14.97
C ASP A 8 3.94 20.60 -16.36
N TYR A 9 3.85 21.73 -17.06
CA TYR A 9 3.35 21.79 -18.43
C TYR A 9 4.50 21.59 -19.42
N LEU A 10 4.28 20.70 -20.39
CA LEU A 10 5.22 20.45 -21.47
C LEU A 10 4.86 21.29 -22.71
N PRO A 11 5.84 21.70 -23.54
CA PRO A 11 5.59 22.56 -24.72
C PRO A 11 4.63 21.98 -25.76
N ASP A 12 4.39 20.68 -25.75
CA ASP A 12 3.48 19.96 -26.66
C ASP A 12 2.04 19.87 -26.13
N GLY A 13 1.73 20.56 -25.03
CA GLY A 13 0.41 20.59 -24.42
C GLY A 13 0.12 19.43 -23.47
N ARG A 14 1.09 18.54 -23.21
CA ARG A 14 0.99 17.53 -22.15
C ARG A 14 1.30 18.13 -20.78
N SER A 15 0.88 17.44 -19.72
CA SER A 15 1.24 17.80 -18.35
C SER A 15 1.76 16.58 -17.59
N VAL A 16 2.77 16.82 -16.76
CA VAL A 16 3.24 15.87 -15.75
C VAL A 16 2.62 16.25 -14.42
N VAL A 17 1.91 15.32 -13.80
CA VAL A 17 1.22 15.53 -12.53
C VAL A 17 1.89 14.70 -11.45
N ASP A 18 2.42 15.35 -10.42
CA ASP A 18 2.91 14.68 -9.22
C ASP A 18 1.79 14.63 -8.18
N THR A 19 1.52 13.43 -7.64
CA THR A 19 0.40 13.22 -6.73
C THR A 19 0.77 12.37 -5.52
N ILE A 20 0.03 12.56 -4.44
CA ILE A 20 0.08 11.70 -3.25
C ILE A 20 -1.28 11.07 -2.98
N GLY A 21 -1.28 9.81 -2.58
CA GLY A 21 -2.47 9.15 -2.05
C GLY A 21 -2.87 9.74 -0.71
N LEU A 22 -4.13 10.15 -0.58
CA LEU A 22 -4.68 10.70 0.67
C LEU A 22 -5.57 9.70 1.40
N LYS A 23 -6.58 9.18 0.71
CA LYS A 23 -7.64 8.37 1.32
C LYS A 23 -8.07 7.23 0.42
N ARG A 24 -8.44 6.08 1.00
CA ARG A 24 -9.13 5.04 0.25
C ARG A 24 -10.62 5.34 0.17
N PHE A 25 -11.25 4.86 -0.90
CA PHE A 25 -12.67 5.10 -1.12
C PHE A 25 -13.31 3.97 -1.90
N ARG A 26 -14.63 3.87 -1.78
CA ARG A 26 -15.48 2.98 -2.55
C ARG A 26 -16.36 3.82 -3.47
N VAL A 27 -16.45 3.43 -4.74
CA VAL A 27 -17.36 4.05 -5.69
C VAL A 27 -18.79 3.56 -5.42
N ILE A 28 -19.70 4.49 -5.17
CA ILE A 28 -21.14 4.24 -4.97
C ILE A 28 -21.88 4.32 -6.30
N ARG A 29 -21.59 5.36 -7.07
CA ARG A 29 -22.22 5.61 -8.37
C ARG A 29 -21.18 6.17 -9.33
N ARG A 30 -21.31 5.79 -10.60
CA ARG A 30 -20.49 6.34 -11.70
C ARG A 30 -21.34 7.27 -12.56
N GLY A 31 -20.69 8.27 -13.14
CA GLY A 31 -21.30 9.21 -14.06
C GLY A 31 -20.28 9.74 -15.06
N MET A 32 -20.73 10.69 -15.87
CA MET A 32 -19.87 11.40 -16.83
C MET A 32 -20.34 12.85 -16.93
N LYS A 33 -19.39 13.78 -16.98
CA LYS A 33 -19.64 15.21 -17.17
C LYS A 33 -18.59 15.77 -18.11
N ASP A 34 -19.02 16.38 -19.21
CA ASP A 34 -18.15 17.01 -20.20
C ASP A 34 -17.03 16.09 -20.73
N GLY A 35 -17.33 14.79 -20.86
CA GLY A 35 -16.37 13.76 -21.30
C GLY A 35 -15.46 13.21 -20.20
N TYR A 36 -15.54 13.72 -18.97
CA TYR A 36 -14.80 13.23 -17.81
C TYR A 36 -15.63 12.25 -16.98
N CYS A 37 -15.01 11.15 -16.56
CA CYS A 37 -15.61 10.22 -15.62
C CYS A 37 -15.82 10.89 -14.25
N THR A 38 -17.04 10.78 -13.70
CA THR A 38 -17.37 11.24 -12.35
C THR A 38 -17.79 10.07 -11.47
N ALA A 39 -17.65 10.20 -10.16
CA ALA A 39 -18.09 9.18 -9.21
C ALA A 39 -18.56 9.80 -7.90
N ASP A 40 -19.68 9.28 -7.38
CA ASP A 40 -20.03 9.46 -5.97
C ASP A 40 -19.27 8.41 -5.18
N ILE A 41 -18.60 8.83 -4.10
CA ILE A 41 -17.70 7.99 -3.33
C ILE A 41 -18.06 7.98 -1.85
N GLU A 42 -17.67 6.91 -1.17
CA GLU A 42 -17.67 6.80 0.28
C GLU A 42 -16.24 6.54 0.76
N ASP A 43 -15.81 7.25 1.81
CA ASP A 43 -14.50 7.07 2.43
C ASP A 43 -14.38 5.65 3.02
N LEU A 44 -13.23 5.02 2.80
CA LEU A 44 -12.94 3.68 3.29
C LEU A 44 -11.81 3.76 4.32
N GLU A 45 -12.18 3.55 5.58
CA GLU A 45 -11.25 3.61 6.72
C GLU A 45 -11.11 2.23 7.38
N ASP A 46 -9.97 2.01 8.03
CA ASP A 46 -9.72 0.84 8.84
C ASP A 46 -10.63 0.79 10.08
N ILE A 47 -11.10 -0.41 10.38
CA ILE A 47 -11.90 -0.68 11.57
C ILE A 47 -10.94 -0.81 12.75
N LYS A 48 -11.12 0.07 13.74
CA LYS A 48 -10.33 0.04 14.97
C LYS A 48 -10.69 -1.19 15.82
N VAL A 49 -9.69 -1.96 16.18
CA VAL A 49 -9.75 -3.03 17.16
C VAL A 49 -9.78 -2.40 18.56
N LYS A 50 -10.82 -2.76 19.33
CA LYS A 50 -11.09 -2.21 20.67
C LYS A 50 -10.66 -3.15 21.79
N ASP A 51 -10.64 -4.46 21.53
CA ASP A 51 -10.24 -5.45 22.52
C ASP A 51 -8.73 -5.46 22.72
N GLU A 52 -8.27 -5.32 23.97
CA GLU A 52 -6.85 -5.24 24.31
C GLU A 52 -6.08 -6.54 24.01
N GLY A 53 -6.74 -7.70 24.13
CA GLY A 53 -6.16 -8.99 23.78
C GLY A 53 -5.89 -9.10 22.29
N GLU A 54 -6.88 -8.74 21.47
CA GLU A 54 -6.75 -8.72 20.01
C GLU A 54 -5.79 -7.62 19.54
N MET A 55 -5.72 -6.47 20.22
CA MET A 55 -4.71 -5.44 19.94
C MET A 55 -3.29 -5.93 20.15
N ARG A 56 -3.03 -6.67 21.23
CA ARG A 56 -1.69 -7.26 21.47
C ARG A 56 -1.31 -8.25 20.37
N LYS A 57 -2.23 -9.15 20.00
CA LYS A 57 -2.02 -10.11 18.88
C LYS A 57 -1.78 -9.37 17.56
N LEU A 58 -2.50 -8.28 17.32
CA LEU A 58 -2.32 -7.44 16.13
C LEU A 58 -0.93 -6.80 16.11
N GLN A 59 -0.46 -6.29 17.25
CA GLN A 59 0.88 -5.71 17.39
C GLN A 59 1.99 -6.73 17.14
N GLU A 60 1.85 -7.94 17.68
CA GLU A 60 2.77 -9.05 17.45
C GLU A 60 2.84 -9.42 15.97
N LEU A 61 1.68 -9.63 15.34
CA LEU A 61 1.58 -9.91 13.92
C LEU A 61 2.22 -8.78 13.09
N HIS A 62 1.90 -7.53 13.42
CA HIS A 62 2.47 -6.36 12.76
C HIS A 62 4.01 -6.39 12.79
N ASN A 63 4.61 -6.62 13.96
CA ASN A 63 6.07 -6.67 14.10
C ASN A 63 6.69 -7.80 13.27
N ILE A 64 6.07 -8.99 13.26
CA ILE A 64 6.54 -10.14 12.48
C ILE A 64 6.52 -9.81 10.98
N VAL A 65 5.40 -9.30 10.48
CA VAL A 65 5.23 -9.01 9.05
C VAL A 65 6.13 -7.84 8.61
N TYR A 66 6.28 -6.80 9.45
CA TYR A 66 7.19 -5.70 9.18
C TYR A 66 8.65 -6.18 9.05
N ASN A 67 9.12 -7.01 9.98
CA ASN A 67 10.48 -7.57 9.91
C ASN A 67 10.66 -8.45 8.67
N GLN A 68 9.63 -9.21 8.28
CA GLN A 68 9.64 -9.99 7.04
C GLN A 68 9.72 -9.09 5.81
N ALA A 69 8.99 -7.96 5.80
CA ALA A 69 9.04 -6.98 4.72
C ALA A 69 10.43 -6.34 4.60
N CYS A 70 11.06 -5.96 5.72
CA CYS A 70 12.45 -5.50 5.75
C CYS A 70 13.39 -6.53 5.14
N GLY A 71 13.29 -7.80 5.59
CA GLY A 71 14.15 -8.88 5.11
C GLY A 71 13.98 -9.16 3.62
N TRP A 72 12.73 -9.16 3.13
CA TRP A 72 12.44 -9.29 1.70
C TRP A 72 13.01 -8.13 0.90
N PHE A 73 12.83 -6.88 1.36
CA PHE A 73 13.33 -5.71 0.65
C PHE A 73 14.86 -5.73 0.55
N GLN A 74 15.54 -6.08 1.64
CA GLN A 74 17.00 -6.23 1.70
C GLN A 74 17.52 -7.41 0.87
N SER A 75 16.71 -8.44 0.64
CA SER A 75 17.10 -9.59 -0.20
C SER A 75 16.94 -9.33 -1.70
N LEU A 76 16.34 -8.22 -2.10
CA LEU A 76 16.19 -7.86 -3.51
C LEU A 76 17.56 -7.63 -4.17
N ARG A 77 17.69 -8.06 -5.43
CA ARG A 77 18.90 -7.77 -6.22
C ARG A 77 19.08 -6.26 -6.34
N ASN A 78 20.34 -5.80 -6.28
CA ASN A 78 20.70 -4.38 -6.26
C ASN A 78 19.98 -3.51 -7.29
N LYS A 79 19.78 -4.01 -8.53
CA LYS A 79 19.06 -3.27 -9.58
C LYS A 79 17.63 -2.92 -9.17
N PHE A 80 16.88 -3.89 -8.64
CA PHE A 80 15.49 -3.67 -8.21
C PHE A 80 15.42 -2.80 -6.97
N HIS A 81 16.33 -3.03 -6.01
CA HIS A 81 16.44 -2.21 -4.81
C HIS A 81 16.68 -0.73 -5.14
N SER A 82 17.65 -0.42 -6.01
CA SER A 82 17.94 0.96 -6.45
C SER A 82 16.78 1.61 -7.19
N GLN A 83 16.09 0.85 -8.05
CA GLN A 83 14.91 1.37 -8.76
C GLN A 83 13.78 1.71 -7.78
N ILE A 84 13.49 0.82 -6.83
CA ILE A 84 12.47 1.09 -5.81
C ILE A 84 12.81 2.33 -5.01
N LEU A 85 14.05 2.46 -4.53
CA LEU A 85 14.49 3.65 -3.78
C LEU A 85 14.37 4.93 -4.60
N GLN A 86 14.71 4.90 -5.89
CA GLN A 86 14.65 6.08 -6.75
C GLN A 86 13.21 6.57 -6.96
N TYR A 87 12.24 5.66 -7.15
CA TYR A 87 10.86 6.03 -7.49
C TYR A 87 9.94 6.14 -6.27
N PHE A 88 10.09 5.26 -5.29
CA PHE A 88 9.19 5.17 -4.14
C PHE A 88 9.82 5.62 -2.83
N GLY A 89 11.14 5.88 -2.82
CA GLY A 89 11.88 6.17 -1.59
C GLY A 89 12.13 4.92 -0.74
N PRO A 90 12.72 5.09 0.46
CA PRO A 90 12.93 4.00 1.41
C PRO A 90 11.60 3.48 1.96
N MET A 91 11.62 2.24 2.46
CA MET A 91 10.48 1.70 3.20
C MET A 91 10.24 2.55 4.47
N PRO A 92 9.00 3.01 4.73
CA PRO A 92 8.69 3.77 5.93
C PRO A 92 9.02 3.02 7.21
N GLU A 93 9.35 3.78 8.26
CA GLU A 93 9.55 3.22 9.61
C GLU A 93 8.24 2.70 10.20
N LYS A 94 8.36 1.85 11.21
CA LYS A 94 7.22 1.34 11.97
C LYS A 94 6.60 2.44 12.83
N GLU A 95 5.29 2.59 12.74
CA GLU A 95 4.50 3.45 13.60
C GLU A 95 4.38 2.87 15.03
N GLU A 96 4.45 3.76 16.03
CA GLU A 96 4.22 3.37 17.43
C GLU A 96 2.75 3.01 17.69
N ASN A 97 1.83 3.76 17.08
CA ASN A 97 0.39 3.53 17.19
C ASN A 97 -0.21 3.10 15.84
N LEU A 98 -0.53 1.80 15.74
CA LEU A 98 -1.08 1.19 14.52
C LEU A 98 -2.44 1.75 14.08
N GLN A 99 -3.18 2.39 14.99
CA GLN A 99 -4.54 2.89 14.75
C GLN A 99 -4.64 4.42 14.85
N GLU A 100 -3.50 5.10 14.78
CA GLU A 100 -3.42 6.56 14.75
C GLU A 100 -4.08 7.13 13.49
N THR A 101 -3.73 6.58 12.33
CA THR A 101 -4.30 6.97 11.04
C THR A 101 -5.54 6.12 10.72
N ALA A 102 -6.45 6.68 9.92
CA ALA A 102 -7.60 5.95 9.37
C ALA A 102 -7.21 4.89 8.32
N GLU A 103 -5.97 4.92 7.84
CA GLU A 103 -5.47 4.06 6.76
C GLU A 103 -4.53 2.96 7.28
N GLY A 104 -4.20 2.98 8.57
CA GLY A 104 -3.20 2.12 9.17
C GLY A 104 -1.76 2.45 8.72
N PRO A 105 -0.82 1.53 8.95
CA PRO A 105 0.61 1.73 8.71
C PRO A 105 0.97 2.07 7.26
N ALA A 106 1.75 3.14 7.05
CA ALA A 106 2.17 3.63 5.76
C ALA A 106 3.03 2.60 4.99
N TRP A 107 3.87 1.83 5.70
CA TRP A 107 4.71 0.81 5.08
C TRP A 107 3.90 -0.29 4.39
N CYS A 108 2.67 -0.58 4.85
CA CYS A 108 1.78 -1.54 4.18
C CYS A 108 1.43 -1.07 2.77
N TRP A 109 1.15 0.23 2.61
CA TRP A 109 0.78 0.84 1.33
C TRP A 109 1.99 1.00 0.42
N TRP A 110 3.13 1.39 1.00
CA TRP A 110 4.40 1.42 0.28
C TRP A 110 4.74 0.03 -0.28
N LEU A 111 4.62 -1.01 0.55
CA LEU A 111 4.91 -2.38 0.15
C LEU A 111 3.97 -2.85 -0.97
N LEU A 112 2.67 -2.55 -0.86
CA LEU A 112 1.70 -2.90 -1.90
C LEU A 112 1.99 -2.22 -3.25
N ALA A 113 2.55 -1.01 -3.22
CA ALA A 113 2.94 -0.26 -4.42
C ALA A 113 4.19 -0.83 -5.12
N VAL A 114 5.13 -1.40 -4.36
CA VAL A 114 6.38 -1.95 -4.91
C VAL A 114 6.31 -3.45 -5.21
N LEU A 115 5.36 -4.18 -4.61
CA LEU A 115 5.19 -5.61 -4.82
C LEU A 115 4.64 -5.91 -6.23
N PRO A 116 5.23 -6.86 -6.97
CA PRO A 116 4.79 -7.22 -8.33
C PRO A 116 3.56 -8.14 -8.29
N VAL A 117 2.44 -7.60 -7.81
CA VAL A 117 1.19 -8.35 -7.59
C VAL A 117 0.17 -7.95 -8.65
N ASP A 118 -0.67 -8.90 -9.07
CA ASP A 118 -1.74 -8.63 -10.03
C ASP A 118 -2.66 -7.47 -9.54
N PRO A 119 -3.01 -6.51 -10.41
CA PRO A 119 -3.80 -5.34 -10.02
C PRO A 119 -5.15 -5.68 -9.36
N LYS A 120 -5.81 -6.78 -9.75
CA LYS A 120 -7.06 -7.21 -9.11
C LYS A 120 -6.82 -7.66 -7.67
N TYR A 121 -5.69 -8.32 -7.43
CA TYR A 121 -5.31 -8.73 -6.09
C TYR A 121 -4.88 -7.52 -5.24
N GLN A 122 -4.13 -6.56 -5.82
CA GLN A 122 -3.83 -5.29 -5.14
C GLN A 122 -5.09 -4.56 -4.72
N LEU A 123 -6.09 -4.48 -5.60
CA LEU A 123 -7.40 -3.89 -5.29
C LEU A 123 -8.11 -4.62 -4.14
N SER A 124 -8.01 -5.95 -4.08
CA SER A 124 -8.57 -6.72 -2.97
C SER A 124 -7.95 -6.32 -1.62
N VAL A 125 -6.63 -6.08 -1.58
CA VAL A 125 -5.92 -5.63 -0.38
C VAL A 125 -6.26 -4.17 -0.05
N LEU A 126 -6.33 -3.29 -1.06
CA LEU A 126 -6.75 -1.89 -0.88
C LEU A 126 -8.15 -1.79 -0.26
N SER A 127 -9.08 -2.67 -0.65
CA SER A 127 -10.45 -2.66 -0.12
C SER A 127 -10.60 -3.16 1.32
N MET A 128 -9.55 -3.72 1.92
CA MET A 128 -9.62 -4.31 3.27
C MET A 128 -9.69 -3.25 4.36
N ARG A 129 -10.66 -3.38 5.25
CA ARG A 129 -10.81 -2.51 6.43
C ARG A 129 -10.21 -3.11 7.70
N SER A 130 -9.89 -4.40 7.70
CA SER A 130 -9.23 -5.07 8.82
C SER A 130 -7.72 -5.06 8.61
N LEU A 131 -6.98 -4.32 9.46
CA LEU A 131 -5.52 -4.31 9.42
C LEU A 131 -4.95 -5.73 9.62
N ARG A 132 -5.57 -6.54 10.48
CA ARG A 132 -5.15 -7.93 10.70
C ARG A 132 -5.21 -8.76 9.43
N GLU A 133 -6.34 -8.73 8.73
CA GLU A 133 -6.52 -9.50 7.48
C GLU A 133 -5.56 -9.00 6.39
N ARG A 134 -5.34 -7.69 6.34
CA ARG A 134 -4.38 -7.07 5.43
C ARG A 134 -2.95 -7.55 5.71
N LEU A 135 -2.53 -7.57 6.96
CA LEU A 135 -1.22 -8.09 7.37
C LEU A 135 -1.05 -9.57 7.03
N ILE A 136 -2.08 -10.41 7.24
CA ILE A 136 -2.05 -11.83 6.87
C ILE A 136 -1.86 -11.99 5.35
N LYS A 137 -2.57 -11.21 4.53
CA LYS A 137 -2.39 -11.24 3.07
C LYS A 137 -1.01 -10.78 2.64
N ILE A 138 -0.50 -9.70 3.22
CA ILE A 138 0.86 -9.20 2.96
C ILE A 138 1.88 -10.28 3.33
N GLN A 139 1.74 -10.92 4.48
CA GLN A 139 2.60 -12.02 4.92
C GLN A 139 2.62 -13.18 3.93
N ALA A 140 1.45 -13.57 3.41
CA ALA A 140 1.34 -14.63 2.41
C ALA A 140 2.03 -14.25 1.10
N ILE A 141 1.87 -13.00 0.64
CA ILE A 141 2.56 -12.48 -0.54
C ILE A 141 4.07 -12.50 -0.37
N LEU A 142 4.58 -11.97 0.75
CA LEU A 142 6.02 -11.98 1.06
C LEU A 142 6.57 -13.40 1.10
N THR A 143 5.85 -14.32 1.75
CA THR A 143 6.25 -15.74 1.83
C THR A 143 6.33 -16.39 0.46
N TYR A 144 5.40 -16.06 -0.45
CA TYR A 144 5.43 -16.54 -1.83
C TYR A 144 6.68 -16.03 -2.56
N PHE A 145 6.93 -14.72 -2.54
CA PHE A 145 8.08 -14.14 -3.25
C PHE A 145 9.43 -14.54 -2.67
N SER A 146 9.54 -14.73 -1.36
CA SER A 146 10.78 -15.21 -0.73
C SER A 146 11.13 -16.66 -1.12
N ARG A 147 10.15 -17.47 -1.55
CA ARG A 147 10.40 -18.83 -2.06
C ARG A 147 10.90 -18.82 -3.50
N ASP A 148 10.31 -17.95 -4.33
CA ASP A 148 10.62 -17.83 -5.77
C ASP A 148 12.02 -17.23 -6.03
N GLN A 149 12.60 -16.56 -5.03
CA GLN A 149 13.98 -16.05 -5.10
C GLN A 149 15.06 -17.12 -4.85
N ARG A 150 14.70 -18.35 -4.48
CA ARG A 150 15.68 -19.44 -4.35
C ARG A 150 16.06 -19.94 -5.74
N PRO A 151 17.35 -19.98 -6.12
CA PRO A 151 17.74 -20.63 -7.35
C PRO A 151 17.31 -22.10 -7.29
N ASN A 152 16.68 -22.60 -8.36
CA ASN A 152 16.48 -24.04 -8.53
C ASN A 152 17.86 -24.70 -8.41
N ASN A 153 18.06 -25.50 -7.35
CA ASN A 153 19.20 -26.40 -7.23
C ASN A 153 19.11 -27.49 -8.30
#